data_AF-A0A0E3QZY7-F1
#
_entry.id   AF-A0A0E3QZY7-F1
#
_cell.length_a   1.000
_cell.length_b   1.000
_cell.length_c   1.000
_cell.angle_alpha   90.00
_cell.angle_beta   90.00
_cell.angle_gamma   90.00
#
_symmetry.space_group_name_H-M   'P 1'
#
loop_
_entity.id
_entity.type
_entity.pdbx_description
1 polymer ?
#
loop_
_entity_poly.entity_id
_entity_poly.type
_entity_poly.pdbx_seq_one_letter_code
_entity_poly.pdbx_strand_id
1 'polypeptide(L)'
;MQIPTYRETKIAGFLIQFENGTTEPEAKAVLENYNMTLNYSLDCNWNNGGYKYYIKVYKDDLPNVVRDGLKKDENWTDSALPSFTKGDYIIYPVTEQAVHDNNFHEILKRYNIQVKTFVWCLVSYKDNSTRYDILGKNCITEKDAIRITNELETNGKILTVMPDYILY
;
A
#
# COMPACT_ATOMS: atom_id res chain seq x y z
N MET A 1 1.12 -40.14 -17.05
CA MET A 1 0.43 -39.43 -15.95
C MET A 1 1.13 -38.10 -15.76
N GLN A 2 0.46 -37.00 -16.12
CA GLN A 2 0.98 -35.66 -15.93
C GLN A 2 0.45 -35.15 -14.59
N ILE A 3 1.34 -34.97 -13.61
CA ILE A 3 0.98 -34.42 -12.30
C ILE A 3 0.63 -32.95 -12.54
N PRO A 4 -0.59 -32.47 -12.22
CA PRO A 4 -0.86 -31.06 -12.29
C PRO A 4 -0.12 -30.38 -11.12
N THR A 5 1.00 -29.72 -11.42
CA THR A 5 1.71 -28.86 -10.46
C THR A 5 1.00 -27.51 -10.38
N TYR A 6 -0.25 -27.47 -9.92
CA TYR A 6 -0.86 -26.22 -9.47
C TYR A 6 -0.57 -26.11 -7.97
N ARG A 7 0.60 -25.56 -7.62
CA ARG A 7 0.80 -25.09 -6.24
C ARG A 7 -0.14 -23.92 -6.06
N GLU A 8 -1.13 -24.07 -5.21
CA GLU A 8 -2.01 -22.98 -4.83
C GLU A 8 -1.17 -21.82 -4.29
N THR A 9 -1.35 -20.63 -4.86
CA THR A 9 -0.68 -19.41 -4.40
C THR A 9 -1.07 -19.13 -2.96
N LYS A 10 -0.08 -18.96 -2.09
CA LYS A 10 -0.28 -18.74 -0.66
C LYS A 10 0.16 -17.34 -0.26
N ILE A 11 -0.63 -16.73 0.61
CA ILE A 11 -0.43 -15.37 1.08
C ILE A 11 -0.09 -15.39 2.56
N ALA A 12 1.08 -14.86 2.92
CA ALA A 12 1.57 -14.85 4.30
C ALA A 12 1.03 -13.67 5.13
N GLY A 13 0.42 -12.69 4.49
CA GLY A 13 -0.03 -11.47 5.12
C GLY A 13 -0.32 -10.36 4.13
N PHE A 14 -0.32 -9.12 4.61
CA PHE A 14 -0.54 -7.93 3.80
C PHE A 14 0.38 -6.81 4.24
N LEU A 15 0.84 -6.03 3.28
CA LEU A 15 1.41 -4.73 3.50
C LEU A 15 0.35 -3.67 3.15
N ILE A 16 -0.04 -2.88 4.15
CA ILE A 16 -1.15 -1.92 4.04
C ILE A 16 -0.61 -0.51 4.19
N GLN A 17 -1.00 0.38 3.28
CA GLN A 17 -0.78 1.81 3.43
C GLN A 17 -2.02 2.48 4.02
N PHE A 18 -1.87 3.09 5.18
CA PHE A 18 -2.86 3.97 5.78
C PHE A 18 -2.54 5.44 5.53
N GLU A 19 -3.57 6.29 5.63
CA GLU A 19 -3.43 7.74 5.60
C GLU A 19 -2.51 8.25 6.73
N ASN A 20 -1.89 9.41 6.46
CA ASN A 20 -0.99 10.07 7.39
C ASN A 20 -1.65 10.28 8.76
N GLY A 21 -0.92 9.99 9.83
CA GLY A 21 -1.39 10.17 11.21
C GLY A 21 -2.24 9.01 11.75
N THR A 22 -2.51 7.97 10.95
CA THR A 22 -3.14 6.75 11.47
C THR A 22 -2.23 6.08 12.50
N THR A 23 -2.75 5.85 13.70
CA THR A 23 -2.01 5.16 14.77
C THR A 23 -2.20 3.64 14.67
N GLU A 24 -1.28 2.86 15.25
CA GLU A 24 -1.42 1.39 15.27
C GLU A 24 -2.72 0.91 15.93
N PRO A 25 -3.20 1.48 17.07
CA PRO A 25 -4.50 1.13 17.62
C PRO A 25 -5.67 1.43 16.68
N GLU A 26 -5.62 2.54 15.93
CA GLU A 26 -6.65 2.84 14.93
C GLU A 26 -6.59 1.88 13.74
N ALA A 27 -5.40 1.55 13.24
CA ALA A 27 -5.22 0.56 12.19
C ALA A 27 -5.77 -0.81 12.62
N LYS A 28 -5.46 -1.23 13.85
CA LYS A 28 -6.01 -2.45 14.45
C LYS A 28 -7.53 -2.41 14.52
N ALA A 29 -8.11 -1.33 15.04
CA ALA A 29 -9.56 -1.17 15.13
C ALA A 29 -10.23 -1.20 13.74
N VAL A 30 -9.58 -0.69 12.69
CA VAL A 30 -10.06 -0.84 11.32
C VAL A 30 -10.09 -2.31 10.93
N LEU A 31 -8.97 -3.03 11.08
CA LEU A 31 -8.85 -4.45 10.67
C LEU A 31 -9.78 -5.39 11.45
N GLU A 32 -10.05 -5.11 12.72
CA GLU A 32 -10.99 -5.88 13.56
C GLU A 32 -12.44 -5.84 13.05
N ASN A 33 -12.81 -4.88 12.20
CA ASN A 33 -14.13 -4.81 11.57
C ASN A 33 -14.26 -5.71 10.33
N TYR A 34 -13.19 -6.36 9.89
CA TYR A 34 -13.16 -7.19 8.69
C TYR A 34 -12.83 -8.63 9.03
N ASN A 35 -13.40 -9.58 8.27
CA ASN A 35 -13.05 -10.99 8.42
C ASN A 35 -11.70 -11.27 7.77
N MET A 36 -10.65 -11.31 8.58
CA MET A 36 -9.27 -11.58 8.16
C MET A 36 -8.93 -13.06 7.97
N THR A 37 -9.92 -13.97 8.04
CA THR A 37 -9.81 -15.44 7.91
C THR A 37 -9.03 -16.13 9.03
N LEU A 38 -7.87 -15.61 9.44
CA LEU A 38 -7.00 -16.13 10.49
C LEU A 38 -6.66 -15.05 11.52
N ASN A 39 -6.18 -15.47 12.69
CA ASN A 39 -5.51 -14.56 13.62
C ASN A 39 -4.23 -14.01 12.97
N TYR A 40 -3.90 -12.76 13.27
CA TYR A 40 -2.76 -12.07 12.69
C TYR A 40 -2.03 -11.23 13.73
N SER A 41 -0.78 -10.90 13.42
CA SER A 41 -0.02 -9.84 14.08
C SER A 41 -0.04 -8.57 13.21
N LEU A 42 0.08 -7.42 13.86
CA LEU A 42 0.12 -6.11 13.22
C LEU A 42 1.37 -5.37 13.71
N ASP A 43 2.14 -4.81 12.78
CA ASP A 43 3.25 -3.91 13.07
C ASP A 43 3.14 -2.68 12.14
N CYS A 44 2.82 -1.53 12.71
CA CYS A 44 2.73 -0.26 11.98
C CYS A 44 4.00 0.60 12.06
N ASN A 45 5.05 0.10 12.73
CA ASN A 45 6.38 0.69 12.70
C ASN A 45 7.27 0.02 11.65
N TRP A 46 6.67 -0.79 10.77
CA TRP A 46 7.37 -1.56 9.78
C TRP A 46 8.04 -0.67 8.74
N ASN A 47 9.35 -0.46 8.91
CA ASN A 47 10.17 0.23 7.92
C ASN A 47 10.55 -0.75 6.81
N ASN A 48 9.69 -0.87 5.78
CA ASN A 48 9.94 -1.73 4.63
C ASN A 48 10.98 -1.17 3.63
N GLY A 49 11.60 -0.02 3.91
CA GLY A 49 12.45 0.68 2.94
C GLY A 49 11.70 1.21 1.71
N GLY A 50 10.37 1.16 1.73
CA GLY A 50 9.49 1.69 0.70
C GLY A 50 9.26 3.19 0.86
N TYR A 51 8.51 3.77 -0.08
CA TYR A 51 8.26 5.22 -0.11
C TYR A 51 7.60 5.67 1.17
N LYS A 52 8.19 6.71 1.75
CA LYS A 52 7.67 7.37 2.93
C LYS A 52 6.60 8.39 2.58
N TYR A 53 6.70 9.03 1.41
CA TYR A 53 5.88 10.16 1.04
C TYR A 53 4.98 9.88 -0.15
N TYR A 54 3.90 10.64 -0.21
CA TYR A 54 3.03 10.74 -1.37
C TYR A 54 2.39 12.11 -1.48
N ILE A 55 1.83 12.36 -2.65
CA ILE A 55 0.91 13.47 -2.89
C ILE A 55 -0.44 12.93 -3.37
N LYS A 56 -1.51 13.67 -3.08
CA LYS A 56 -2.84 13.45 -3.66
C LYS A 56 -3.07 14.49 -4.75
N VAL A 57 -3.39 14.03 -5.96
CA VAL A 57 -3.71 14.90 -7.10
C VAL A 57 -5.13 14.61 -7.54
N TYR A 58 -6.02 15.60 -7.47
CA TYR A 58 -7.39 15.45 -7.97
C TYR A 58 -7.37 15.28 -9.48
N LYS A 59 -8.27 14.44 -10.00
CA LYS A 59 -8.35 14.12 -11.43
C LYS A 59 -8.55 15.38 -12.29
N ASP A 60 -9.27 16.37 -11.78
CA ASP A 60 -9.53 17.63 -12.49
C ASP A 60 -8.28 18.51 -12.61
N ASP A 61 -7.41 18.49 -11.60
CA ASP A 61 -6.15 19.25 -11.60
C ASP A 61 -5.03 18.53 -12.35
N LEU A 62 -5.15 17.20 -12.51
CA LEU A 62 -4.10 16.34 -13.06
C LEU A 62 -3.52 16.83 -14.39
N PRO A 63 -4.32 17.23 -15.41
CA PRO A 63 -3.76 17.69 -16.68
C PRO A 63 -2.87 18.93 -16.52
N ASN A 64 -3.26 19.85 -15.63
CA ASN A 64 -2.52 21.07 -15.37
C ASN A 64 -1.25 20.80 -14.56
N VAL A 65 -1.36 19.98 -13.51
CA VAL A 65 -0.23 19.57 -12.65
C VAL A 65 0.85 18.84 -13.46
N VAL A 66 0.45 17.93 -14.35
CA VAL A 66 1.37 17.19 -15.23
C VAL A 66 2.02 18.12 -16.25
N ARG A 67 1.24 18.99 -16.92
CA ARG A 67 1.77 19.98 -17.88
C ARG A 67 2.82 20.88 -17.24
N ASP A 68 2.57 21.32 -16.02
CA ASP A 68 3.44 22.25 -15.32
C ASP A 68 4.73 21.60 -14.83
N GLY A 69 4.70 20.30 -14.54
CA GLY A 69 5.93 19.51 -14.54
C GLY A 69 6.00 18.31 -13.63
N LEU A 70 4.92 17.85 -13.00
CA LEU A 70 4.97 16.76 -12.02
C LEU A 70 5.67 15.48 -12.53
N LYS A 71 5.70 15.27 -13.85
CA LYS A 71 6.36 14.13 -14.51
C LYS A 71 7.53 14.53 -15.43
N LYS A 72 8.08 15.75 -15.28
CA LYS A 72 9.21 16.20 -16.11
C LYS A 72 10.54 15.61 -15.64
N ASP A 73 10.65 15.26 -14.37
CA ASP A 73 11.81 14.59 -13.80
C ASP A 73 11.44 13.16 -13.41
N GLU A 74 12.19 12.18 -13.94
CA GLU A 74 12.02 10.77 -13.61
C GLU A 74 12.29 10.48 -12.12
N ASN A 75 12.98 11.41 -11.42
CA ASN A 75 13.36 11.25 -10.02
C ASN A 75 12.28 11.71 -9.03
N TRP A 76 11.18 12.33 -9.46
CA TRP A 76 10.17 12.84 -8.53
C TRP A 76 9.14 11.78 -8.12
N THR A 77 8.70 10.99 -9.09
CA THR A 77 7.80 9.85 -8.88
C THR A 77 8.52 8.61 -9.38
N ASP A 78 8.67 7.61 -8.53
CA ASP A 78 9.38 6.41 -8.94
C ASP A 78 8.48 5.48 -9.76
N SER A 79 9.05 4.95 -10.84
CA SER A 79 8.42 3.94 -11.68
C SER A 79 8.11 2.61 -10.95
N ALA A 80 8.84 2.29 -9.87
CA ALA A 80 8.73 1.02 -9.16
C ALA A 80 7.44 0.86 -8.35
N LEU A 81 6.86 1.96 -7.85
CA LEU A 81 5.51 1.95 -7.29
C LEU A 81 4.59 2.82 -8.15
N PRO A 82 3.75 2.21 -9.01
CA PRO A 82 2.87 2.97 -9.87
C PRO A 82 1.89 3.80 -9.04
N SER A 83 1.56 4.98 -9.56
CA SER A 83 0.44 5.76 -9.02
C SER A 83 -0.86 4.97 -9.11
N PHE A 84 -1.72 5.09 -8.11
CA PHE A 84 -2.99 4.39 -8.06
C PHE A 84 -4.15 5.35 -7.84
N THR A 85 -5.33 4.98 -8.35
CA THR A 85 -6.54 5.81 -8.26
C THR A 85 -7.33 5.44 -7.01
N LYS A 86 -7.83 6.45 -6.30
CA LYS A 86 -8.73 6.27 -5.16
C LYS A 86 -9.83 7.33 -5.25
N GLY A 87 -11.04 6.91 -5.63
CA GLY A 87 -12.14 7.83 -5.90
C GLY A 87 -11.77 8.86 -6.97
N ASP A 88 -11.82 10.14 -6.60
CA ASP A 88 -11.61 11.28 -7.51
C ASP A 88 -10.17 11.82 -7.53
N TYR A 89 -9.25 11.13 -6.86
CA TYR A 89 -7.83 11.50 -6.86
C TYR A 89 -6.93 10.34 -7.24
N ILE A 90 -5.72 10.69 -7.66
CA ILE A 90 -4.60 9.80 -7.90
C ILE A 90 -3.59 10.01 -6.78
N ILE A 91 -3.13 8.92 -6.18
CA ILE A 91 -2.03 8.90 -5.23
C ILE A 91 -0.73 8.67 -6.00
N TYR A 92 0.22 9.59 -5.85
CA TYR A 92 1.58 9.44 -6.36
C TYR A 92 2.52 9.22 -5.19
N PRO A 93 3.14 8.04 -5.05
CA PRO A 93 4.35 7.89 -4.25
C PRO A 93 5.43 8.84 -4.78
N VAL A 94 6.13 9.53 -3.87
CA VAL A 94 7.19 10.48 -4.23
C VAL A 94 8.48 10.16 -3.50
N THR A 95 9.61 10.38 -4.19
CA THR A 95 10.93 10.07 -3.64
C THR A 95 11.31 11.05 -2.54
N GLU A 96 12.22 10.64 -1.64
CA GLU A 96 12.79 11.57 -0.65
C GLU A 96 13.49 12.75 -1.35
N GLN A 97 14.15 12.52 -2.49
CA GLN A 97 14.78 13.58 -3.28
C GLN A 97 13.76 14.64 -3.74
N ALA A 98 12.59 14.23 -4.22
CA ALA A 98 11.53 15.15 -4.63
C ALA A 98 11.11 16.09 -3.49
N VAL A 99 11.04 15.57 -2.27
CA VAL A 99 10.65 16.34 -1.07
C VAL A 99 11.66 17.43 -0.71
N HIS A 100 12.88 17.39 -1.26
CA HIS A 100 13.89 18.44 -1.09
C HIS A 100 14.10 19.29 -2.36
N ASP A 101 13.33 19.06 -3.42
CA ASP A 101 13.45 19.78 -4.70
C ASP A 101 12.56 21.03 -4.73
N ASN A 102 13.16 22.20 -4.94
CA ASN A 102 12.44 23.47 -4.98
C ASN A 102 11.45 23.58 -6.15
N ASN A 103 11.78 23.05 -7.32
CA ASN A 103 10.89 23.09 -8.49
C ASN A 103 9.66 22.20 -8.25
N PHE A 104 9.85 21.06 -7.59
CA PHE A 104 8.75 20.20 -7.16
C PHE A 104 7.80 20.97 -6.22
N HIS A 105 8.34 21.63 -5.19
CA HIS A 105 7.55 22.44 -4.25
C HIS A 105 6.82 23.62 -4.91
N GLU A 106 7.42 24.28 -5.89
CA GLU A 106 6.77 25.36 -6.63
C GLU A 106 5.53 24.89 -7.41
N ILE A 107 5.56 23.67 -7.94
CA ILE A 107 4.38 23.06 -8.59
C ILE A 107 3.33 22.76 -7.54
N LEU A 108 3.70 22.06 -6.45
CA LEU A 108 2.74 21.70 -5.41
C LEU A 108 2.03 22.92 -4.81
N LYS A 109 2.78 24.01 -4.57
CA LYS A 109 2.24 25.27 -4.05
C LYS A 109 1.21 25.91 -4.98
N ARG A 110 1.44 25.88 -6.30
CA ARG A 110 0.51 26.45 -7.30
C ARG A 110 -0.85 25.75 -7.29
N TYR A 111 -0.85 24.45 -7.04
CA TYR A 111 -2.05 23.61 -7.04
C TYR A 111 -2.56 23.29 -5.62
N ASN A 112 -2.00 23.92 -4.58
CA ASN A 112 -2.34 23.66 -3.18
C ASN A 112 -2.26 22.16 -2.80
N ILE A 113 -1.29 21.45 -3.38
CA ILE A 113 -1.03 20.03 -3.11
C ILE A 113 -0.08 19.91 -1.93
N GLN A 114 -0.33 18.97 -1.03
CA GLN A 114 0.52 18.71 0.13
C GLN A 114 1.23 17.37 -0.02
N VAL A 115 2.52 17.36 0.32
CA VAL A 115 3.26 16.12 0.60
C VAL A 115 2.79 15.58 1.94
N LYS A 116 2.43 14.30 1.96
CA LYS A 116 2.03 13.55 3.16
C LYS A 116 2.88 12.30 3.29
N THR A 117 2.91 11.73 4.48
CA THR A 117 3.56 10.44 4.74
C THR A 117 2.56 9.31 4.79
N PHE A 118 2.96 8.13 4.32
CA PHE A 118 2.22 6.89 4.56
C PHE A 118 2.43 6.42 6.00
N VAL A 119 1.44 5.70 6.53
CA VAL A 119 1.63 4.79 7.65
C VAL A 119 1.61 3.37 7.10
N TRP A 120 2.75 2.69 7.20
CA TRP A 120 2.91 1.32 6.70
C TRP A 120 2.62 0.33 7.81
N CYS A 121 1.66 -0.56 7.59
CA CYS A 121 1.35 -1.62 8.52
C CYS A 121 1.53 -2.99 7.87
N LEU A 122 2.34 -3.84 8.49
CA LEU A 122 2.47 -5.24 8.15
C LEU A 122 1.45 -6.04 8.95
N VAL A 123 0.53 -6.68 8.23
CA VAL A 123 -0.33 -7.76 8.75
C VAL A 123 0.38 -9.07 8.44
N SER A 124 0.65 -9.89 9.45
CA SER A 124 1.33 -11.17 9.26
C SER A 124 0.55 -12.33 9.89
N TYR A 125 0.29 -13.35 9.08
CA TYR A 125 -0.25 -14.65 9.51
C TYR A 125 0.86 -15.59 10.00
N LYS A 126 2.13 -15.23 9.82
CA LYS A 126 3.26 -16.04 10.29
C LYS A 126 3.15 -16.21 11.80
N ASP A 127 3.18 -17.47 12.23
CA ASP A 127 3.34 -17.86 13.62
C ASP A 127 4.82 -18.16 13.92
N ASN A 128 5.11 -18.57 15.15
CA ASN A 128 6.46 -18.99 15.55
C ASN A 128 6.89 -20.35 14.95
N SER A 129 6.20 -20.83 13.90
CA SER A 129 6.50 -22.07 13.20
C SER A 129 7.71 -21.90 12.29
N THR A 130 8.50 -22.96 12.15
CA THR A 130 9.61 -23.02 11.17
C THR A 130 9.12 -23.13 9.73
N ARG A 131 7.89 -23.62 9.51
CA ARG A 131 7.22 -23.60 8.21
C ARG A 131 6.20 -22.48 8.18
N TYR A 132 6.28 -21.58 7.20
CA TYR A 132 5.46 -20.38 7.05
C TYR A 132 4.38 -20.48 5.96
N ASP A 133 4.18 -21.67 5.39
CA ASP A 133 3.34 -21.89 4.21
C ASP A 133 2.27 -22.99 4.42
N ILE A 134 1.84 -23.18 5.66
CA ILE A 134 0.79 -24.13 6.03
C ILE A 134 -0.56 -23.42 5.88
N LEU A 135 -1.28 -23.77 4.81
CA LEU A 135 -2.59 -23.20 4.49
C LEU A 135 -3.57 -23.37 5.66
N GLY A 136 -4.25 -22.28 6.01
CA GLY A 136 -5.22 -22.25 7.13
C GLY A 136 -4.57 -22.19 8.51
N LYS A 137 -3.23 -22.15 8.59
CA LYS A 137 -2.50 -21.94 9.84
C LYS A 137 -1.72 -20.64 9.83
N ASN A 138 -0.87 -20.43 8.82
CA ASN A 138 0.00 -19.26 8.73
C ASN A 138 0.11 -18.64 7.33
N CYS A 139 -0.76 -19.08 6.44
CA CYS A 139 -1.04 -18.43 5.18
C CYS A 139 -2.48 -18.71 4.74
N ILE A 140 -3.01 -17.85 3.88
CA ILE A 140 -4.34 -17.97 3.29
C ILE A 140 -4.26 -18.21 1.78
N THR A 141 -5.40 -18.55 1.18
CA THR A 141 -5.51 -18.67 -0.28
C THR A 141 -5.46 -17.29 -0.94
N GLU A 142 -5.03 -17.23 -2.19
CA GLU A 142 -5.13 -16.01 -3.00
C GLU A 142 -6.58 -15.52 -3.15
N LYS A 143 -7.55 -16.43 -3.22
CA LYS A 143 -8.98 -16.08 -3.25
C LYS A 143 -9.41 -15.30 -2.01
N ASP A 144 -9.00 -15.76 -0.83
CA ASP A 144 -9.29 -15.07 0.43
C ASP A 144 -8.58 -13.72 0.50
N ALA A 145 -7.34 -13.64 0.00
CA ALA A 145 -6.59 -12.39 -0.02
C ALA A 145 -7.24 -11.35 -0.94
N ILE A 146 -7.68 -11.73 -2.14
CA ILE A 146 -8.40 -10.83 -3.06
C ILE A 146 -9.69 -10.31 -2.40
N ARG A 147 -10.44 -11.17 -1.72
CA ARG A 147 -11.63 -10.77 -0.97
C ARG A 147 -11.28 -9.71 0.09
N ILE A 148 -10.29 -9.99 0.93
CA ILE A 148 -9.86 -9.10 2.02
C ILE A 148 -9.37 -7.76 1.46
N THR A 149 -8.55 -7.77 0.41
CA THR A 149 -8.09 -6.55 -0.28
C THR A 149 -9.28 -5.70 -0.72
N ASN A 150 -10.23 -6.27 -1.44
CA ASN A 150 -11.40 -5.53 -1.93
C ASN A 150 -12.24 -4.96 -0.79
N GLU A 151 -12.44 -5.70 0.30
CA GLU A 151 -13.19 -5.23 1.46
C GLU A 151 -12.45 -4.09 2.18
N LEU A 152 -11.16 -4.23 2.43
CA LEU A 152 -10.34 -3.22 3.11
C LEU A 152 -10.19 -1.94 2.30
N GLU A 153 -10.05 -2.02 0.98
CA GLU A 153 -9.92 -0.85 0.12
C GLU A 153 -11.22 -0.02 0.01
N THR A 154 -12.35 -0.50 0.55
CA THR A 154 -13.53 0.35 0.76
C THR A 154 -13.36 1.34 1.91
N ASN A 155 -12.42 1.10 2.82
CA ASN A 155 -12.15 1.99 3.94
C ASN A 155 -11.49 3.29 3.47
N GLY A 156 -11.99 4.42 3.97
CA GLY A 156 -11.48 5.74 3.61
C GLY A 156 -10.06 6.03 4.11
N LYS A 157 -9.62 5.39 5.20
CA LYS A 157 -8.27 5.56 5.75
C LYS A 157 -7.23 4.66 5.07
N ILE A 158 -7.64 3.62 4.35
CA ILE A 158 -6.75 2.69 3.64
C ILE A 158 -6.51 3.22 2.23
N LEU A 159 -5.25 3.46 1.88
CA LEU A 159 -4.85 3.93 0.56
C LEU A 159 -4.67 2.77 -0.41
N THR A 160 -3.99 1.70 0.00
CA THR A 160 -3.85 0.47 -0.78
C THR A 160 -3.52 -0.73 0.10
N VAL A 161 -3.85 -1.94 -0.36
CA VAL A 161 -3.55 -3.21 0.29
C VAL A 161 -2.78 -4.12 -0.66
N MET A 162 -1.58 -4.54 -0.27
CA MET A 162 -0.72 -5.41 -1.06
C MET A 162 -0.55 -6.78 -0.39
N PRO A 163 -1.03 -7.88 -1.00
CA PRO A 163 -0.79 -9.22 -0.47
C PRO A 163 0.71 -9.59 -0.45
N ASP A 164 1.18 -10.19 0.64
CA ASP A 164 2.54 -10.74 0.76
C ASP A 164 2.57 -12.18 0.24
N TYR A 165 2.97 -12.34 -1.01
CA TYR A 165 3.00 -13.63 -1.71
C TYR A 165 4.17 -14.50 -1.25
N ILE A 166 3.89 -15.76 -0.92
CA ILE A 166 4.94 -16.75 -0.67
C ILE A 166 5.49 -17.24 -2.02
N LEU A 167 6.75 -16.87 -2.31
CA LEU A 167 7.49 -17.33 -3.49
C LEU A 167 8.17 -18.68 -3.19
N TYR A 168 8.20 -19.57 -4.19
CA TYR A 168 8.71 -20.95 -4.10
C TYR A 168 9.80 -21.23 -5.13
#